data_AF-A0A2N0ZCD1-F1
#
_entry.id   AF-A0A2N0ZCD1-F1
#
_cell.length_a   1.000
_cell.length_b   1.000
_cell.length_c   1.000
_cell.angle_alpha   90.00
_cell.angle_beta   90.00
_cell.angle_gamma   90.00
#
_symmetry.space_group_name_H-M   'P 1'
#
loop_
_entity.id
_entity.type
_entity.pdbx_description
1 polymer ?
#
loop_
_entity_poly.entity_id
_entity_poly.type
_entity_poly.pdbx_seq_one_letter_code
_entity_poly.pdbx_strand_id
1 'polypeptide(L)'
;MSIGYYYNLLQEKKAQLARLQSCNGKLQGTQQEFAHYKNTVLQPELSASTWQGNLANQFEDIRNSGMLSSYQDIQSNQFNQVFSSLHSKIQQINNEISSIQQTITYLEAQEREKNLK
;
A
#
# COMPACT_ATOMS: atom_id res chain seq x y z
N MET A 1 20.55 26.60 6.97
CA MET A 1 19.09 26.43 7.15
C MET A 1 18.75 26.65 8.61
N SER A 2 17.64 27.33 8.93
CA SER A 2 17.26 27.61 10.32
C SER A 2 16.68 26.38 11.02
N ILE A 3 16.67 26.38 12.35
CA ILE A 3 15.99 25.34 13.12
C ILE A 3 14.48 25.26 12.79
N GLY A 4 13.84 26.41 12.54
CA GLY A 4 12.44 26.48 12.11
C GLY A 4 12.17 25.78 10.78
N TYR A 5 13.15 25.74 9.86
CA TYR A 5 13.03 24.96 8.63
C TYR A 5 12.92 23.45 8.92
N TYR A 6 13.78 22.92 9.80
CA TYR A 6 13.76 21.49 10.15
C TYR A 6 12.50 21.09 10.91
N TYR A 7 11.94 21.97 11.73
CA TYR A 7 10.64 21.75 12.35
C TYR A 7 9.51 21.64 11.32
N ASN A 8 9.46 22.54 10.33
CA ASN A 8 8.47 22.44 9.25
C ASN A 8 8.64 21.16 8.43
N LEU A 9 9.88 20.82 8.07
CA LEU A 9 10.20 19.59 7.35
C LEU A 9 9.78 18.35 8.14
N LEU A 10 10.00 18.33 9.46
CA LEU A 10 9.57 17.24 10.34
C LEU A 10 8.05 17.06 10.31
N GLN A 11 7.29 18.16 10.38
CA GLN A 11 5.82 18.09 10.32
C GLN A 11 5.34 17.57 8.97
N GLU A 12 5.94 18.03 7.87
CA GLU A 12 5.63 17.55 6.52
C GLU A 12 5.86 16.03 6.40
N LYS A 13 7.01 15.54 6.88
CA LYS A 13 7.34 14.11 6.83
C LYS A 13 6.40 13.26 7.69
N LYS A 14 6.02 13.73 8.87
CA LYS A 14 5.01 13.07 9.72
C LYS A 14 3.64 13.01 9.04
N ALA A 15 3.22 14.08 8.36
CA ALA A 15 1.96 14.09 7.62
C ALA A 15 2.00 13.11 6.42
N GLN A 16 3.11 13.06 5.69
CA GLN A 16 3.32 12.09 4.61
C GLN A 16 3.26 10.64 5.12
N LEU A 17 3.91 10.36 6.26
CA LEU A 17 3.86 9.05 6.91
C LEU A 17 2.44 8.64 7.28
N ALA A 18 1.69 9.53 7.93
CA ALA A 18 0.30 9.28 8.32
C ALA A 18 -0.59 8.98 7.10
N ARG A 19 -0.39 9.71 5.99
CA ARG A 19 -1.10 9.47 4.73
C ARG A 19 -0.77 8.10 4.15
N LEU A 20 0.50 7.69 4.16
CA LEU A 20 0.91 6.36 3.68
C LEU A 20 0.35 5.23 4.53
N GLN A 21 0.34 5.38 5.85
CA GLN A 21 -0.24 4.40 6.77
C GLN A 21 -1.76 4.27 6.55
N SER A 22 -2.47 5.39 6.36
CA SER A 22 -3.89 5.37 6.01
C SER A 22 -4.15 4.68 4.67
N CYS A 23 -3.32 4.98 3.65
CA CYS A 23 -3.41 4.33 2.35
C CYS A 23 -3.21 2.81 2.46
N ASN A 24 -2.20 2.38 3.21
CA ASN A 24 -1.92 0.97 3.46
C ASN A 24 -3.12 0.25 4.09
N GLY A 25 -3.73 0.84 5.12
CA GLY A 25 -4.92 0.28 5.76
C GLY A 25 -6.13 0.18 4.83
N LYS A 26 -6.37 1.21 4.00
CA LYS A 26 -7.44 1.18 2.99
C LYS A 26 -7.22 0.07 1.96
N LEU A 27 -5.99 -0.07 1.45
CA LEU A 27 -5.64 -1.10 0.48
C LEU A 27 -5.75 -2.51 1.06
N GLN A 28 -5.42 -2.71 2.35
CA GLN A 28 -5.65 -3.98 3.03
C GLN A 28 -7.14 -4.35 3.06
N GLY A 29 -8.02 -3.38 3.35
CA GLY A 29 -9.46 -3.58 3.26
C GLY A 29 -9.90 -3.96 1.84
N THR A 30 -9.43 -3.23 0.83
CA THR A 30 -9.73 -3.54 -0.57
C THR A 30 -9.23 -4.93 -0.99
N GLN A 31 -8.05 -5.36 -0.55
CA GLN A 31 -7.52 -6.70 -0.83
C GLN A 31 -8.44 -7.79 -0.23
N GLN A 32 -8.93 -7.58 0.99
CA GLN A 32 -9.84 -8.52 1.66
C GLN A 32 -11.19 -8.60 0.93
N GLU A 33 -11.76 -7.45 0.54
CA GLU A 33 -12.98 -7.41 -0.28
C GLU A 33 -12.78 -8.12 -1.62
N PHE A 34 -11.65 -7.89 -2.27
CA PHE A 34 -11.34 -8.51 -3.55
C PHE A 34 -11.21 -10.04 -3.44
N ALA A 35 -10.58 -10.52 -2.36
CA ALA A 35 -10.49 -11.95 -2.06
C ALA A 35 -11.87 -12.56 -1.76
N HIS A 36 -12.77 -11.81 -1.11
CA HIS A 36 -14.15 -12.23 -0.88
C HIS A 36 -14.93 -12.38 -2.20
N TYR A 37 -14.87 -11.37 -3.07
CA TYR A 37 -15.59 -11.37 -4.35
C TYR A 37 -15.03 -12.34 -5.38
N LYS A 38 -13.77 -12.76 -5.29
CA LYS A 38 -13.21 -13.80 -6.16
C LYS A 38 -14.11 -15.04 -6.24
N ASN A 39 -14.73 -15.43 -5.13
CA ASN A 39 -15.60 -16.61 -5.09
C ASN A 39 -16.91 -16.42 -5.85
N THR A 40 -17.39 -15.18 -6.03
CA THR A 40 -18.63 -14.92 -6.77
C THR A 40 -18.45 -15.11 -8.27
N VAL A 41 -17.23 -14.93 -8.78
CA VAL A 41 -16.90 -15.24 -10.19
C VAL A 41 -17.18 -16.71 -10.50
N LEU A 42 -17.01 -17.60 -9.53
CA LEU A 42 -17.25 -19.04 -9.67
C LEU A 42 -18.70 -19.47 -9.35
N GLN A 43 -19.59 -18.52 -9.07
CA GLN A 43 -21.02 -18.78 -8.86
C GLN A 43 -21.89 -18.27 -10.02
N PRO A 44 -22.96 -19.00 -10.40
CA PRO A 44 -23.29 -20.36 -9.96
C PRO A 44 -22.30 -21.40 -10.50
N GLU A 45 -22.23 -22.57 -9.86
CA GLU A 45 -21.49 -23.71 -10.39
C GLU A 45 -22.14 -24.17 -11.70
N LEU A 46 -21.35 -24.23 -12.77
CA LEU A 46 -21.78 -24.75 -14.06
C LEU A 46 -21.17 -26.13 -14.24
N SER A 47 -21.99 -27.12 -14.58
CA SER A 47 -21.54 -28.49 -14.79
C SER A 47 -21.84 -28.94 -16.21
N ALA A 48 -21.04 -29.87 -16.72
CA ALA A 48 -21.24 -30.42 -18.07
C ALA A 48 -22.63 -31.05 -18.26
N SER A 49 -23.29 -31.48 -17.18
CA SER A 49 -24.66 -32.01 -17.22
C SER A 49 -25.74 -30.96 -17.46
N THR A 50 -25.49 -29.68 -17.14
CA THR A 50 -26.48 -28.59 -17.26
C THR A 50 -26.03 -27.49 -18.23
N TRP A 51 -24.76 -27.46 -18.61
CA TRP A 51 -24.16 -26.42 -19.45
C TRP A 51 -23.08 -27.02 -20.36
N GLN A 52 -23.43 -27.32 -21.62
CA GLN A 52 -22.55 -27.98 -22.60
C GLN A 52 -22.69 -27.39 -24.01
N GLY A 53 -21.65 -27.55 -24.82
CA GLY A 53 -21.57 -27.07 -26.19
C GLY A 53 -20.56 -25.93 -26.37
N ASN A 54 -20.37 -25.47 -27.62
CA ASN A 54 -19.31 -24.51 -27.94
C ASN A 54 -19.43 -23.18 -27.18
N LEU A 55 -20.65 -22.66 -27.01
CA LEU A 55 -20.88 -21.43 -26.24
C LEU A 55 -20.61 -21.61 -24.74
N ALA A 56 -20.92 -22.80 -24.21
CA ALA A 56 -20.62 -23.14 -22.82
C ALA A 56 -19.11 -23.19 -22.58
N ASN A 57 -18.37 -23.80 -23.50
CA ASN A 57 -16.91 -23.87 -23.44
C ASN A 57 -16.27 -22.48 -23.53
N GLN A 58 -16.75 -21.62 -24.43
CA GLN A 58 -16.26 -20.24 -24.56
C GLN A 58 -16.55 -19.42 -23.29
N PHE A 59 -17.73 -19.59 -22.70
CA PHE A 59 -18.08 -18.93 -21.44
C PHE A 59 -17.14 -19.36 -20.30
N GLU A 60 -16.92 -20.66 -20.12
CA GLU A 60 -16.02 -21.20 -19.10
C GLU A 60 -14.56 -20.75 -19.31
N ASP A 61 -14.11 -20.60 -20.56
CA ASP A 61 -12.78 -20.06 -20.86
C ASP A 61 -12.66 -18.58 -20.44
N ILE A 62 -13.65 -17.74 -20.81
CA ILE A 62 -13.70 -16.33 -20.36
C ILE A 62 -13.68 -16.24 -18.83
N ARG A 63 -14.45 -17.12 -18.17
CA ARG A 63 -14.60 -17.15 -16.72
C ARG A 63 -13.32 -17.57 -16.00
N ASN A 64 -12.73 -18.70 -16.40
CA ASN A 64 -11.58 -19.28 -15.70
C ASN A 64 -10.26 -18.67 -16.16
N SER A 65 -10.00 -18.69 -17.46
CA SER A 65 -8.74 -18.21 -18.05
C SER A 65 -8.67 -16.68 -18.04
N GLY A 66 -9.81 -16.00 -18.16
CA GLY A 66 -9.90 -14.54 -18.12
C GLY A 66 -10.11 -13.99 -16.71
N MET A 67 -11.34 -14.09 -16.20
CA MET A 67 -11.73 -13.41 -14.95
C MET A 67 -10.99 -13.98 -13.73
N LEU A 68 -11.06 -15.30 -13.48
CA LEU A 68 -10.44 -15.91 -12.31
C LEU A 68 -8.91 -15.70 -12.30
N SER A 69 -8.25 -15.87 -13.45
CA SER A 69 -6.82 -15.57 -13.62
C SER A 69 -6.49 -14.12 -13.26
N SER A 70 -7.28 -13.16 -13.76
CA SER A 70 -7.09 -11.73 -13.44
C SER A 70 -7.27 -11.46 -11.94
N TYR A 71 -8.25 -12.11 -11.29
CA TYR A 71 -8.44 -11.99 -9.85
C TYR A 71 -7.22 -12.52 -9.08
N GLN A 72 -6.66 -13.66 -9.51
CA GLN A 72 -5.47 -14.25 -8.91
C GLN A 72 -4.25 -13.35 -9.08
N ASP A 73 -4.02 -12.81 -10.27
CA ASP A 73 -2.89 -11.91 -10.53
C ASP A 73 -2.96 -10.64 -9.68
N ILE A 74 -4.13 -9.99 -9.62
CA ILE A 74 -4.32 -8.80 -8.79
C ILE A 74 -4.05 -9.14 -7.32
N GLN A 75 -4.66 -10.21 -6.80
CA GLN A 75 -4.56 -10.60 -5.39
C GLN A 75 -3.15 -11.01 -4.97
N SER A 76 -2.45 -11.78 -5.80
CA SER A 76 -1.16 -12.40 -5.45
C SER A 76 0.05 -11.63 -5.94
N ASN A 77 -0.05 -10.86 -7.03
CA ASN A 77 1.09 -10.15 -7.60
C ASN A 77 0.95 -8.65 -7.37
N GLN A 78 -0.10 -8.03 -7.89
CA GLN A 78 -0.20 -6.57 -7.92
C GLN A 78 -0.32 -5.97 -6.51
N PHE A 79 -1.21 -6.51 -5.66
CA PHE A 79 -1.30 -6.06 -4.26
C PHE A 79 0.02 -6.23 -3.51
N ASN A 80 0.70 -7.37 -3.67
CA ASN A 80 1.97 -7.63 -3.00
C ASN A 80 3.07 -6.65 -3.43
N GLN A 81 3.14 -6.32 -4.72
CA GLN A 81 4.07 -5.31 -5.24
C GLN A 81 3.79 -3.92 -4.64
N VAL A 82 2.52 -3.52 -4.58
CA VAL A 82 2.11 -2.23 -4.01
C VAL A 82 2.41 -2.19 -2.51
N PHE A 83 2.09 -3.23 -1.75
CA PHE A 83 2.39 -3.30 -0.31
C PHE A 83 3.89 -3.26 -0.03
N SER A 84 4.69 -3.97 -0.83
CA SER A 84 6.16 -3.93 -0.72
C SER A 84 6.69 -2.51 -0.97
N SER A 85 6.15 -1.82 -1.98
CA SER A 85 6.53 -0.44 -2.31
C SER A 85 6.13 0.55 -1.22
N LEU A 86 4.92 0.42 -0.68
CA LEU A 86 4.44 1.22 0.46
C LEU A 86 5.30 0.99 1.70
N HIS A 87 5.61 -0.27 2.03
CA HIS A 87 6.44 -0.61 3.16
C HIS A 87 7.83 0.02 3.04
N SER A 88 8.47 -0.12 1.88
CA SER A 88 9.77 0.49 1.61
C SER A 88 9.73 2.02 1.79
N LYS A 89 8.69 2.68 1.26
CA LYS A 89 8.55 4.13 1.39
C LYS A 89 8.28 4.60 2.82
N ILE A 90 7.49 3.83 3.58
CA ILE A 90 7.25 4.07 5.02
C ILE A 90 8.58 3.99 5.78
N GLN A 91 9.38 2.95 5.55
CA GLN A 91 10.70 2.81 6.20
C GLN A 91 11.63 3.97 5.84
N GLN A 92 11.67 4.36 4.55
CA GLN A 92 12.44 5.51 4.12
C GLN A 92 12.05 6.79 4.87
N ILE A 93 10.75 7.09 4.98
CA ILE A 93 10.28 8.30 5.65
C ILE A 93 10.55 8.26 7.15
N ASN A 94 10.44 7.09 7.80
CA ASN A 94 10.82 6.94 9.22
C ASN A 94 12.30 7.25 9.46
N ASN A 95 13.18 6.79 8.56
CA ASN A 95 14.60 7.10 8.62
C ASN A 95 14.85 8.60 8.41
N GLU A 96 14.18 9.23 7.44
CA GLU A 96 14.25 10.67 7.20
C GLU A 96 13.80 11.47 8.44
N ILE A 97 12.68 11.08 9.07
CA ILE A 97 12.18 11.69 10.32
C ILE A 97 13.24 11.60 11.42
N SER A 98 13.85 10.43 11.61
CA SER A 98 14.85 10.20 12.65
C SER A 98 16.08 11.10 12.44
N SER A 99 16.57 11.20 11.20
CA SER A 99 17.69 12.09 10.84
C SER A 99 17.35 13.57 11.05
N ILE A 100 16.13 14.00 10.74
CA ILE A 100 15.66 15.38 10.97
C ILE A 100 15.63 15.67 12.47
N GLN A 101 15.12 14.75 13.28
CA GLN A 101 15.07 14.92 14.75
C GLN A 101 16.47 15.06 15.35
N GLN A 102 17.43 14.22 14.93
CA GLN A 102 18.82 14.34 15.35
C GLN A 102 19.43 15.71 14.97
N THR A 103 19.12 16.18 13.76
CA THR A 103 19.57 17.50 13.29
C THR A 103 18.99 18.63 14.14
N ILE A 104 17.70 18.57 14.50
CA ILE A 104 17.06 19.55 15.39
C ILE A 104 17.78 19.55 16.75
N THR A 105 17.96 18.39 17.38
CA THR A 105 18.62 18.29 18.68
C THR A 105 20.04 18.88 18.67
N TYR A 106 20.79 18.64 17.59
CA TYR A 106 22.13 19.22 17.42
C TYR A 106 22.07 20.76 17.33
N LEU A 107 21.16 21.30 16.51
CA LEU A 107 21.02 22.75 16.36
C LEU A 107 20.58 23.43 17.66
N GLU A 108 19.69 22.81 18.43
CA GLU A 108 19.25 23.32 19.75
C GLU A 108 20.38 23.33 20.78
N ALA A 109 21.27 22.34 20.75
CA ALA A 109 22.45 22.33 21.60
C ALA A 109 23.39 23.50 21.25
N GLN A 110 23.66 23.72 19.96
CA GLN A 110 24.49 24.84 19.51
C GLN A 110 23.90 26.21 19.86
N GLU A 111 22.59 26.38 19.74
CA GLU A 111 21.93 27.64 20.07
C GLU A 111 21.99 27.93 21.57
N ARG A 112 21.82 26.90 22.42
CA ARG A 112 22.02 27.02 23.87
C ARG A 112 23.45 27.39 24.25
N GLU A 113 24.46 26.77 23.64
CA GLU A 113 25.86 27.09 23.90
C GLU A 113 26.23 28.52 23.52
N LYS A 114 25.64 29.06 22.44
CA LYS A 114 25.86 30.46 22.03
C LYS A 114 25.21 31.44 22.99
N ASN A 115 24.03 31.13 23.52
CA ASN A 115 23.31 32.01 24.45
C ASN A 115 23.92 32.01 25.87
N LEU A 116 24.82 31.08 26.18
CA LEU A 116 25.54 30.98 27.45
C LEU A 116 26.91 31.69 27.44
N LYS A 117 27.37 32.17 26.28
CA LYS A 117 28.63 32.92 26.10
C LYS A 117 28.35 34.40 25.91
#